data_AF-A0A8K0UAZ8-F1
#
_entry.id   AF-A0A8K0UAZ8-F1
#
_cell.length_a   1.000
_cell.length_b   1.000
_cell.length_c   1.000
_cell.angle_alpha   90.00
_cell.angle_beta   90.00
_cell.angle_gamma   90.00
#
_symmetry.space_group_name_H-M   'P 1'
#
loop_
_entity.id
_entity.type
_entity.pdbx_description
1 polymer ?
#
loop_
_entity_poly.entity_id
_entity_poly.type
_entity_poly.pdbx_seq_one_letter_code
_entity_poly.pdbx_strand_id
1 'polypeptide(L)'
;MQGREPEGGSFVYESFTRVSPRKKRRRNAQKDSSLPFNLVVRATEAIAADGGWLLHCEELFQLALREVRIRPQDILCLGLGSPCASRDARAQLAFLGRLSAVSNIEAANVFVYDPVFTDTDRQLLQGLGMQGLVGNEACISADDVNHSLDRPTILYMPHCDLKLYEIVLRANWTYERLSGLMFVANCFSDYIDNNPASKLERESPCLMRIGKDDLVGERVSLLIPRCLPTAPFVHSRPLPTSRPFPTAFSNLSVQYVRGTPLSLESDAFWDVLPLQPSCERDMC
;
A
#
# COMPACT_ATOMS: atom_id res chain seq x y z
N MET A 1 -81.08 29.93 29.23
CA MET A 1 -79.68 30.27 28.91
C MET A 1 -78.80 29.82 30.06
N GLN A 2 -77.95 28.82 29.83
CA GLN A 2 -76.61 28.71 30.43
C GLN A 2 -75.97 27.46 29.83
N GLY A 3 -74.81 27.66 29.21
CA GLY A 3 -74.15 26.73 28.32
C GLY A 3 -73.62 25.49 29.04
N ARG A 4 -73.51 24.41 28.26
CA ARG A 4 -72.61 23.30 28.54
C ARG A 4 -71.66 23.17 27.36
N GLU A 5 -70.40 23.47 27.61
CA GLU A 5 -69.28 23.05 26.77
C GLU A 5 -69.18 21.53 26.78
N PRO A 6 -68.89 20.86 25.65
CA PRO A 6 -68.32 19.54 25.68
C PRO A 6 -66.79 19.63 25.55
N GLU A 7 -66.19 19.40 26.70
CA GLU A 7 -64.98 18.63 27.02
C GLU A 7 -64.02 18.24 25.89
N GLY A 8 -62.73 18.48 26.17
CA GLY A 8 -61.60 18.33 25.27
C GLY A 8 -61.42 16.93 24.72
N GLY A 9 -61.27 16.87 23.40
CA GLY A 9 -60.75 15.72 22.68
C GLY A 9 -59.28 15.48 23.06
N SER A 10 -59.06 14.61 24.03
CA SER A 10 -57.78 13.95 24.26
C SER A 10 -57.46 13.11 23.02
N PHE A 11 -56.54 13.59 22.18
CA PHE A 11 -55.93 12.78 21.12
C PHE A 11 -55.25 11.57 21.76
N VAL A 12 -55.79 10.38 21.51
CA VAL A 12 -55.17 9.11 21.90
C VAL A 12 -53.94 8.92 21.03
N TYR A 13 -52.76 9.07 21.62
CA TYR A 13 -51.50 8.68 20.98
C TYR A 13 -51.48 7.15 20.92
N GLU A 14 -51.51 6.56 19.72
CA GLU A 14 -51.19 5.15 19.56
C GLU A 14 -49.79 4.91 20.13
N SER A 15 -49.66 3.91 21.01
CA SER A 15 -48.40 3.57 21.63
C SER A 15 -47.38 3.20 20.55
N PHE A 16 -46.28 3.95 20.48
CA PHE A 16 -45.13 3.65 19.64
C PHE A 16 -44.68 2.19 19.88
N THR A 17 -44.91 1.32 18.90
CA THR A 17 -44.37 -0.04 18.92
C THR A 17 -42.88 0.05 18.67
N ARG A 18 -42.07 -0.05 19.73
CA ARG A 18 -40.61 -0.07 19.63
C ARG A 18 -40.19 -1.29 18.81
N VAL A 19 -39.84 -1.09 17.55
CA VAL A 19 -39.27 -2.14 16.70
C VAL A 19 -37.96 -2.54 17.36
N SER A 20 -37.93 -3.75 17.95
CA SER A 20 -36.71 -4.29 18.53
C SER A 20 -35.64 -4.37 17.43
N PRO A 21 -34.37 -4.03 17.71
CA PRO A 21 -33.32 -4.13 16.71
C PRO A 21 -33.31 -5.54 16.16
N ARG A 22 -33.47 -5.69 14.83
CA ARG A 22 -33.29 -6.97 14.15
C ARG A 22 -31.96 -7.54 14.65
N LYS A 23 -32.02 -8.64 15.43
CA LYS A 23 -30.84 -9.41 15.81
C LYS A 23 -30.10 -9.70 14.51
N LYS A 24 -28.98 -9.01 14.30
CA LYS A 24 -28.05 -9.24 13.20
C LYS A 24 -27.68 -10.71 13.31
N ARG A 25 -28.25 -11.54 12.44
CA ARG A 25 -28.07 -12.99 12.43
C ARG A 25 -26.56 -13.19 12.30
N ARG A 26 -25.90 -13.56 13.41
CA ARG A 26 -24.50 -14.00 13.41
C ARG A 26 -24.46 -15.13 12.39
N ARG A 27 -23.94 -14.86 11.19
CA ARG A 27 -23.43 -15.92 10.33
C ARG A 27 -22.38 -16.59 11.20
N ASN A 28 -22.64 -17.82 11.63
CA ASN A 28 -21.58 -18.71 12.06
C ASN A 28 -20.62 -18.81 10.88
N ALA A 29 -19.57 -18.00 10.90
CA ALA A 29 -18.38 -18.33 10.16
C ALA A 29 -17.95 -19.67 10.74
N GLN A 30 -18.18 -20.75 10.00
CA GLN A 30 -17.43 -21.98 10.24
C GLN A 30 -15.97 -21.54 10.25
N LYS A 31 -15.38 -21.51 11.45
CA LYS A 31 -13.97 -21.26 11.64
C LYS A 31 -13.31 -22.48 11.03
N ASP A 32 -13.00 -22.39 9.73
CA ASP A 32 -12.31 -23.43 8.97
C ASP A 32 -11.06 -23.76 9.79
N SER A 33 -11.05 -24.91 10.46
CA SER A 33 -10.03 -25.31 11.40
C SER A 33 -8.76 -25.79 10.69
N SER A 34 -8.58 -25.39 9.43
CA SER A 34 -7.40 -25.67 8.65
C SER A 34 -6.24 -24.85 9.18
N LEU A 35 -5.08 -25.49 9.28
CA LEU A 35 -3.82 -24.83 9.65
C LEU A 35 -3.61 -23.62 8.72
N PRO A 36 -3.15 -22.45 9.23
CA PRO A 36 -2.97 -21.24 8.43
C PRO A 36 -2.18 -21.47 7.13
N PHE A 37 -1.20 -22.37 7.16
CA PHE A 37 -0.44 -22.79 5.99
C PHE A 37 -1.33 -23.33 4.86
N ASN A 38 -2.29 -24.20 5.16
CA ASN A 38 -3.22 -24.76 4.16
C ASN A 38 -4.10 -23.68 3.53
N LEU A 39 -4.43 -22.64 4.28
CA LEU A 39 -5.19 -21.50 3.75
C LEU A 39 -4.36 -20.68 2.76
N VAL A 40 -3.05 -20.54 3.00
CA VAL A 40 -2.11 -19.89 2.06
C VAL A 40 -1.94 -20.75 0.79
N VAL A 41 -1.84 -22.07 0.92
CA VAL A 41 -1.79 -22.99 -0.22
C VAL A 41 -3.04 -22.84 -1.09
N ARG A 42 -4.24 -22.88 -0.48
CA ARG A 42 -5.51 -22.67 -1.21
C ARG A 42 -5.58 -21.30 -1.88
N ALA A 43 -5.07 -20.24 -1.24
CA ALA A 43 -5.00 -18.92 -1.85
C ALA A 43 -4.06 -18.91 -3.07
N THR A 44 -2.92 -19.60 -2.98
CA THR A 44 -1.96 -19.76 -4.07
C THR A 44 -2.58 -20.49 -5.27
N GLU A 45 -3.28 -21.61 -5.01
CA GLU A 45 -4.00 -22.36 -6.05
C GLU A 45 -5.10 -21.52 -6.69
N ALA A 46 -5.86 -20.75 -5.90
CA ALA A 46 -6.90 -19.88 -6.41
C ALA A 46 -6.34 -18.75 -7.31
N ILE A 47 -5.19 -18.18 -6.95
CA ILE A 47 -4.49 -17.20 -7.80
C ILE A 47 -4.01 -17.84 -9.10
N ALA A 48 -3.42 -19.04 -9.03
CA ALA A 48 -2.92 -19.76 -10.20
C ALA A 48 -4.06 -20.17 -11.17
N ALA A 49 -5.25 -20.47 -10.64
CA ALA A 49 -6.42 -20.85 -11.41
C ALA A 49 -7.16 -19.66 -12.05
N ASP A 50 -6.75 -18.41 -11.79
CA ASP A 50 -7.42 -17.19 -12.26
C ASP A 50 -7.12 -16.87 -13.74
N GLY A 51 -7.36 -17.82 -14.64
CA GLY A 51 -7.42 -17.58 -16.09
C GLY A 51 -6.16 -16.91 -16.69
N GLY A 52 -4.97 -17.17 -16.14
CA GLY A 52 -3.71 -16.57 -16.58
C GLY A 52 -3.34 -15.24 -15.92
N TRP A 53 -4.12 -14.76 -14.94
CA TRP A 53 -3.83 -13.55 -14.17
C TRP A 53 -2.41 -13.57 -13.59
N LEU A 54 -2.04 -14.68 -12.95
CA LEU A 54 -0.71 -14.81 -12.36
C LEU A 54 0.40 -14.72 -13.41
N LEU A 55 0.22 -15.37 -14.56
CA LEU A 55 1.17 -15.31 -15.67
C LEU A 55 1.33 -13.88 -16.18
N HIS A 56 0.22 -13.14 -16.33
CA HIS A 56 0.28 -11.75 -16.76
C HIS A 56 1.00 -10.84 -15.75
N CYS A 57 0.76 -11.05 -14.44
CA CYS A 57 1.50 -10.35 -13.39
C CYS A 57 3.00 -10.66 -13.45
N GLU A 58 3.38 -11.93 -13.64
CA GLU A 58 4.77 -12.37 -13.79
C GLU A 58 5.41 -11.75 -15.05
N GLU A 59 4.70 -11.66 -16.17
CA GLU A 59 5.16 -10.99 -17.39
C GLU A 59 5.42 -9.50 -17.17
N LEU A 60 4.48 -8.77 -16.57
CA LEU A 60 4.63 -7.35 -16.24
C LEU A 60 5.84 -7.11 -15.34
N PHE A 61 6.02 -7.98 -14.35
CA PHE A 61 7.11 -7.90 -13.41
C PHE A 61 8.48 -8.20 -14.08
N GLN A 62 8.55 -9.21 -14.93
CA GLN A 62 9.75 -9.52 -15.72
C GLN A 62 10.12 -8.41 -16.70
N LEU A 63 9.13 -7.76 -17.32
CA LEU A 63 9.37 -6.58 -18.15
C LEU A 63 9.95 -5.43 -17.33
N ALA A 64 9.40 -5.16 -16.15
CA ALA A 64 9.92 -4.14 -15.24
C ALA A 64 11.38 -4.42 -14.83
N LEU A 65 11.71 -5.68 -14.46
CA LEU A 65 13.08 -6.07 -14.09
C LEU A 65 14.08 -5.84 -15.22
N ARG A 66 13.68 -6.10 -16.47
CA ARG A 66 14.53 -5.85 -17.65
C ARG A 66 14.79 -4.36 -17.88
N GLU A 67 13.84 -3.50 -17.52
CA GLU A 67 13.95 -2.05 -17.72
C GLU A 67 14.75 -1.35 -16.61
N VAL A 68 14.59 -1.77 -15.34
CA VAL A 68 15.26 -1.15 -14.18
C VAL A 68 16.76 -1.42 -14.14
N ARG A 69 17.25 -2.43 -14.87
CA ARG A 69 18.67 -2.86 -14.87
C ARG A 69 19.24 -3.20 -13.49
N ILE A 70 18.39 -3.37 -12.47
CA ILE A 70 18.78 -3.92 -11.17
C ILE A 70 18.50 -5.42 -11.13
N ARG A 71 19.17 -6.10 -10.20
CA ARG A 71 18.84 -7.47 -9.81
C ARG A 71 18.46 -7.44 -8.34
N PRO A 72 17.16 -7.43 -8.01
CA PRO A 72 16.74 -7.42 -6.63
C PRO A 72 17.29 -8.64 -5.90
N GLN A 73 17.85 -8.42 -4.72
CA GLN A 73 18.42 -9.46 -3.87
C GLN A 73 17.49 -9.79 -2.71
N ASP A 74 16.69 -8.80 -2.30
CA ASP A 74 15.82 -8.86 -1.15
C ASP A 74 14.39 -8.43 -1.54
N ILE A 75 13.39 -8.92 -0.80
CA ILE A 75 12.02 -8.40 -0.83
C ILE A 75 11.68 -7.88 0.56
N LEU A 76 11.26 -6.62 0.65
CA LEU A 76 10.71 -6.05 1.87
C LEU A 76 9.22 -5.81 1.68
N CYS A 77 8.41 -6.54 2.43
CA CYS A 77 6.96 -6.40 2.47
C CYS A 77 6.53 -5.60 3.70
N LEU A 78 5.77 -4.52 3.48
CA LEU A 78 5.24 -3.67 4.54
C LEU A 78 3.73 -3.57 4.40
N GLY A 79 3.01 -3.62 5.52
CA GLY A 79 1.56 -3.40 5.52
C GLY A 79 0.75 -4.57 4.95
N LEU A 80 1.23 -5.81 5.13
CA LEU A 80 0.55 -7.01 4.62
C LEU A 80 -0.84 -7.25 5.25
N GLY A 81 -1.05 -6.77 6.48
CA GLY A 81 -2.14 -7.21 7.35
C GLY A 81 -1.96 -8.65 7.84
N SER A 82 -2.82 -9.13 8.75
CA SER A 82 -2.72 -10.50 9.31
C SER A 82 -3.20 -11.56 8.31
N PRO A 83 -2.34 -12.45 7.77
CA PRO A 83 -2.76 -13.55 6.90
C PRO A 83 -3.57 -14.62 7.65
N CYS A 84 -3.41 -14.77 8.96
CA CYS A 84 -4.28 -15.66 9.73
C CYS A 84 -5.72 -15.12 9.83
N ALA A 85 -5.90 -13.79 9.89
CA ALA A 85 -7.21 -13.18 10.07
C ALA A 85 -7.90 -12.73 8.77
N SER A 86 -7.15 -12.29 7.75
CA SER A 86 -7.70 -11.65 6.55
C SER A 86 -7.52 -12.51 5.30
N ARG A 87 -8.59 -12.63 4.51
CA ARG A 87 -8.55 -13.32 3.21
C ARG A 87 -7.66 -12.60 2.21
N ASP A 88 -7.64 -11.27 2.26
CA ASP A 88 -6.88 -10.46 1.33
C ASP A 88 -5.39 -10.49 1.68
N ALA A 89 -5.04 -10.38 2.97
CA ALA A 89 -3.67 -10.56 3.45
C ALA A 89 -3.11 -11.94 3.10
N ARG A 90 -3.94 -13.01 3.12
CA ARG A 90 -3.53 -14.34 2.64
C ARG A 90 -3.22 -14.37 1.16
N ALA A 91 -4.08 -13.74 0.35
CA ALA A 91 -3.86 -13.69 -1.09
C ALA A 91 -2.59 -12.89 -1.42
N GLN A 92 -2.37 -11.78 -0.72
CA GLN A 92 -1.15 -10.98 -0.83
C GLN A 92 0.09 -11.75 -0.40
N LEU A 93 0.03 -12.53 0.69
CA LEU A 93 1.13 -13.41 1.10
C LEU A 93 1.41 -14.50 0.06
N ALA A 94 0.36 -15.10 -0.50
CA ALA A 94 0.51 -16.08 -1.58
C ALA A 94 1.18 -15.45 -2.82
N PHE A 95 0.78 -14.24 -3.20
CA PHE A 95 1.40 -13.51 -4.30
C PHE A 95 2.84 -13.08 -3.99
N LEU A 96 3.15 -12.67 -2.75
CA LEU A 96 4.51 -12.39 -2.30
C LEU A 96 5.43 -13.61 -2.49
N GLY A 97 4.95 -14.81 -2.17
CA GLY A 97 5.69 -16.05 -2.45
C GLY A 97 5.96 -16.25 -3.95
N ARG A 98 5.03 -15.86 -4.83
CA ARG A 98 5.23 -15.89 -6.29
C ARG A 98 6.24 -14.85 -6.76
N LEU A 99 6.21 -13.64 -6.19
CA LEU A 99 7.21 -12.60 -6.48
C LEU A 99 8.63 -13.06 -6.07
N SER A 100 8.76 -13.70 -4.91
CA SER A 100 10.02 -14.32 -4.46
C SER A 100 10.54 -15.33 -5.48
N ALA A 101 9.69 -16.27 -5.91
CA ALA A 101 10.05 -17.32 -6.85
C ALA A 101 10.43 -16.77 -8.24
N VAL A 102 9.63 -15.85 -8.80
CA VAL A 102 9.89 -15.30 -10.15
C VAL A 102 11.11 -14.38 -10.18
N SER A 103 11.48 -13.80 -9.04
CA SER A 103 12.69 -12.98 -8.87
C SER A 103 13.94 -13.80 -8.54
N ASN A 104 13.80 -15.12 -8.33
CA ASN A 104 14.86 -15.99 -7.81
C ASN A 104 15.45 -15.48 -6.48
N ILE A 105 14.58 -14.99 -5.59
CA ILE A 105 14.93 -14.57 -4.23
C ILE A 105 14.51 -15.69 -3.28
N GLU A 106 15.45 -16.15 -2.45
CA GLU A 106 15.18 -17.15 -1.43
C GLU A 106 14.23 -16.59 -0.36
N ALA A 107 13.38 -17.43 0.22
CA ALA A 107 12.44 -17.01 1.26
C ALA A 107 13.14 -16.36 2.46
N ALA A 108 14.38 -16.77 2.75
CA ALA A 108 15.21 -16.17 3.79
C ALA A 108 15.55 -14.69 3.52
N ASN A 109 15.46 -14.22 2.27
CA ASN A 109 15.66 -12.82 1.89
C ASN A 109 14.32 -12.09 1.65
N VAL A 110 13.21 -12.66 2.16
CA VAL A 110 11.89 -12.03 2.18
C VAL A 110 11.59 -11.59 3.60
N PHE A 111 11.57 -10.28 3.79
CA PHE A 111 11.33 -9.63 5.06
C PHE A 111 9.91 -9.07 5.06
N VAL A 112 9.16 -9.32 6.12
CA VAL A 112 7.74 -8.97 6.18
C VAL A 112 7.45 -8.29 7.51
N TYR A 113 6.78 -7.14 7.45
CA TYR A 113 6.34 -6.41 8.63
C TYR A 113 4.92 -5.90 8.51
N ASP A 114 4.16 -6.11 9.57
CA ASP A 114 2.94 -5.37 9.86
C ASP A 114 2.74 -5.27 11.38
N PRO A 115 2.41 -4.09 11.93
CA PRO A 115 2.14 -3.94 13.36
C PRO A 115 0.98 -4.83 13.86
N VAL A 116 0.08 -5.29 12.99
CA VAL A 116 -1.06 -6.15 13.38
C VAL A 116 -0.70 -7.63 13.47
N PHE A 117 0.54 -8.03 13.17
CA PHE A 117 0.95 -9.43 13.25
C PHE A 117 0.78 -10.02 14.64
N THR A 118 0.07 -11.14 14.67
CA THR A 118 -0.07 -12.02 15.83
C THR A 118 1.05 -13.05 15.86
N ASP A 119 1.21 -13.76 16.96
CA ASP A 119 2.18 -14.86 17.05
C ASP A 119 1.88 -15.99 16.06
N THR A 120 0.60 -16.17 15.71
CA THR A 120 0.22 -17.15 14.67
C THR A 120 0.69 -16.70 13.29
N ASP A 121 0.62 -15.39 12.99
CA ASP A 121 1.14 -14.85 11.74
C ASP A 121 2.66 -15.02 11.65
N ARG A 122 3.38 -14.73 12.75
CA ARG A 122 4.83 -14.91 12.83
C ARG A 122 5.24 -16.38 12.63
N GLN A 123 4.54 -17.31 13.28
CA GLN A 123 4.78 -18.75 13.10
C GLN A 123 4.49 -19.20 11.67
N LEU A 124 3.44 -18.66 11.03
CA LEU A 124 3.14 -18.93 9.63
C LEU A 124 4.28 -18.45 8.72
N LEU A 125 4.75 -17.21 8.89
CA LEU A 125 5.86 -16.65 8.10
C LEU A 125 7.15 -17.46 8.28
N GLN A 126 7.48 -17.83 9.52
CA GLN A 126 8.62 -18.69 9.82
C GLN A 126 8.48 -20.07 9.16
N GLY A 127 7.27 -20.67 9.17
CA GLY A 127 6.99 -21.92 8.49
C GLY A 127 7.10 -21.84 6.96
N LEU A 128 6.99 -20.64 6.38
CA LEU A 128 7.23 -20.36 4.97
C LEU A 128 8.70 -20.01 4.68
N GLY A 129 9.57 -19.99 5.69
CA GLY A 129 10.98 -19.60 5.57
C GLY A 129 11.22 -18.10 5.41
N MET A 130 10.20 -17.27 5.64
CA MET A 130 10.27 -15.80 5.55
C MET A 130 10.64 -15.18 6.89
N GLN A 131 11.24 -13.99 6.87
CA GLN A 131 11.64 -13.24 8.06
C GLN A 131 10.56 -12.25 8.48
N GLY A 132 9.83 -12.57 9.55
CA GLY A 132 8.90 -11.63 10.19
C GLY A 132 9.64 -10.63 11.07
N LEU A 133 9.70 -9.37 10.67
CA LEU A 133 10.39 -8.31 11.41
C LEU A 133 9.59 -7.88 12.65
N VAL A 134 10.29 -7.36 13.68
CA VAL A 134 9.67 -6.85 14.90
C VAL A 134 10.05 -5.39 15.14
N GLY A 135 9.05 -4.52 15.33
CA GLY A 135 9.23 -3.14 15.77
C GLY A 135 10.27 -2.37 14.96
N ASN A 136 11.34 -1.91 15.64
CA ASN A 136 12.39 -1.06 15.08
C ASN A 136 13.19 -1.73 13.93
N GLU A 137 13.13 -3.05 13.78
CA GLU A 137 13.76 -3.76 12.66
C GLU A 137 13.09 -3.43 11.31
N ALA A 138 11.82 -3.03 11.34
CA ALA A 138 11.08 -2.57 10.18
C ALA A 138 11.20 -1.07 9.92
N CYS A 139 11.89 -0.33 10.79
CA CYS A 139 12.10 1.09 10.59
C CYS A 139 13.01 1.30 9.37
N ILE A 140 12.42 1.77 8.28
CA ILE A 140 13.15 2.35 7.15
C ILE A 140 13.53 3.76 7.59
N SER A 141 14.66 3.91 8.26
CA SER A 141 15.21 5.22 8.58
C SER A 141 16.50 5.44 7.80
N ALA A 142 16.78 6.69 7.44
CA ALA A 142 17.98 7.05 6.70
C ALA A 142 19.26 6.90 7.55
N ASP A 143 19.14 6.97 8.87
CA ASP A 143 20.25 7.12 9.83
C ASP A 143 20.39 5.96 10.84
N ASP A 144 19.33 5.17 11.11
CA ASP A 144 19.34 3.99 11.98
C ASP A 144 18.95 2.76 11.14
N VAL A 145 19.96 2.11 10.56
CA VAL A 145 19.78 1.02 9.61
C VAL A 145 19.97 -0.32 10.32
N ASN A 146 18.89 -1.02 10.63
CA ASN A 146 18.94 -2.46 10.91
C ASN A 146 18.44 -3.31 9.71
N HIS A 147 17.94 -2.66 8.66
CA HIS A 147 17.65 -3.27 7.35
C HIS A 147 17.96 -2.30 6.23
N SER A 148 19.19 -2.40 5.71
CA SER A 148 19.65 -1.47 4.70
C SER A 148 19.05 -1.79 3.34
N LEU A 149 18.35 -0.82 2.75
CA LEU A 149 17.99 -0.84 1.32
C LEU A 149 19.21 -0.54 0.42
N ASP A 150 20.44 -0.71 0.93
CA ASP A 150 21.68 -0.62 0.14
C ASP A 150 21.78 -1.71 -0.93
N ARG A 151 20.98 -2.79 -0.81
CA ARG A 151 20.85 -3.83 -1.84
C ARG A 151 19.61 -3.56 -2.67
N PRO A 152 19.66 -3.79 -3.99
CA PRO A 152 18.48 -3.65 -4.82
C PRO A 152 17.34 -4.51 -4.28
N THR A 153 16.17 -3.89 -4.07
CA THR A 153 15.10 -4.49 -3.28
C THR A 153 13.74 -4.30 -3.94
N ILE A 154 12.90 -5.32 -3.86
CA ILE A 154 11.48 -5.20 -4.18
C ILE A 154 10.73 -4.76 -2.93
N LEU A 155 10.07 -3.61 -2.98
CA LEU A 155 9.19 -3.12 -1.92
C LEU A 155 7.75 -3.54 -2.21
N TYR A 156 7.27 -4.56 -1.51
CA TYR A 156 5.89 -5.05 -1.65
C TYR A 156 4.98 -4.40 -0.61
N MET A 157 4.13 -3.46 -1.04
CA MET A 157 3.37 -2.58 -0.15
C MET A 157 1.88 -2.54 -0.53
N PRO A 158 1.12 -3.65 -0.38
CA PRO A 158 -0.27 -3.69 -0.77
C PRO A 158 -1.16 -2.87 0.18
N HIS A 159 -2.04 -2.02 -0.37
CA HIS A 159 -2.99 -1.15 0.34
C HIS A 159 -2.39 -0.29 1.46
N CYS A 160 -1.14 0.11 1.31
CA CYS A 160 -0.48 0.99 2.26
C CYS A 160 -1.05 2.41 2.20
N ASP A 161 -0.97 3.13 3.32
CA ASP A 161 -1.42 4.51 3.37
C ASP A 161 -0.35 5.50 2.83
N LEU A 162 -0.79 6.73 2.59
CA LEU A 162 0.07 7.85 2.16
C LEU A 162 1.29 8.05 3.06
N LYS A 163 1.08 7.93 4.37
CA LYS A 163 2.11 8.21 5.38
C LYS A 163 3.25 7.22 5.26
N LEU A 164 2.94 5.94 5.05
CA LEU A 164 3.96 4.92 4.87
C LEU A 164 4.73 5.13 3.56
N TYR A 165 4.07 5.44 2.44
CA TYR A 165 4.78 5.79 1.20
C TYR A 165 5.72 6.97 1.37
N GLU A 166 5.27 8.04 2.05
CA GLU A 166 6.11 9.21 2.32
C GLU A 166 7.34 8.84 3.16
N ILE A 167 7.17 8.03 4.21
CA ILE A 167 8.29 7.58 5.05
C ILE A 167 9.32 6.83 4.22
N VAL A 168 8.88 5.86 3.40
CA VAL A 168 9.77 5.05 2.57
C VAL A 168 10.49 5.91 1.53
N LEU A 169 9.77 6.78 0.84
CA LEU A 169 10.35 7.66 -0.16
C LEU A 169 11.37 8.62 0.46
N ARG A 170 11.04 9.28 1.58
CA ARG A 170 11.95 10.20 2.27
C ARG A 170 13.23 9.53 2.72
N ALA A 171 13.15 8.32 3.29
CA ALA A 171 14.33 7.59 3.77
C ALA A 171 15.27 7.15 2.63
N ASN A 172 14.75 7.08 1.40
CA ASN A 172 15.48 6.66 0.21
C ASN A 172 15.65 7.78 -0.81
N TRP A 173 15.46 9.06 -0.44
CA TRP A 173 15.32 10.20 -1.36
C TRP A 173 16.63 10.64 -2.06
N THR A 174 17.27 9.71 -2.76
CA THR A 174 18.42 9.93 -3.63
C THR A 174 18.22 9.12 -4.90
N TYR A 175 18.82 9.56 -6.01
CA TYR A 175 18.75 8.81 -7.26
C TYR A 175 19.26 7.39 -7.09
N GLU A 176 20.43 7.23 -6.47
CA GLU A 176 21.08 5.94 -6.26
C GLU A 176 20.15 4.97 -5.51
N ARG A 177 19.60 5.39 -4.36
CA ARG A 177 18.69 4.53 -3.57
C ARG A 177 17.39 4.24 -4.30
N LEU A 178 16.67 5.24 -4.84
CA LEU A 178 15.40 4.97 -5.52
C LEU A 178 15.56 4.17 -6.81
N SER A 179 16.67 4.31 -7.53
CA SER A 179 16.97 3.48 -8.71
C SER A 179 17.26 2.02 -8.35
N GLY A 180 17.69 1.77 -7.11
CA GLY A 180 17.82 0.43 -6.52
C GLY A 180 16.49 -0.22 -6.10
N LEU A 181 15.37 0.51 -6.16
CA LEU A 181 14.08 0.03 -5.66
C LEU A 181 13.10 -0.27 -6.78
N MET A 182 12.36 -1.36 -6.61
CA MET A 182 11.17 -1.68 -7.39
C MET A 182 9.98 -1.80 -6.45
N PHE A 183 8.97 -0.95 -6.62
CA PHE A 183 7.75 -0.99 -5.84
C PHE A 183 6.74 -1.92 -6.48
N VAL A 184 6.16 -2.82 -5.71
CA VAL A 184 4.92 -3.51 -6.03
C VAL A 184 3.91 -3.04 -5.00
N ALA A 185 3.28 -1.92 -5.32
CA ALA A 185 2.58 -1.06 -4.37
C ALA A 185 1.33 -0.48 -5.03
N ASN A 186 0.50 0.23 -4.28
CA ASN A 186 -0.59 0.94 -4.91
C ASN A 186 -0.08 2.00 -5.87
N CYS A 187 -0.82 2.27 -6.95
CA CYS A 187 -0.44 3.27 -7.93
C CYS A 187 -0.29 4.64 -7.26
N PHE A 188 0.91 5.23 -7.34
CA PHE A 188 1.19 6.52 -6.70
C PHE A 188 0.34 7.65 -7.31
N SER A 189 0.10 7.61 -8.63
CA SER A 189 -0.76 8.57 -9.32
C SER A 189 -2.16 8.61 -8.73
N ASP A 190 -2.74 7.46 -8.35
CA ASP A 190 -4.07 7.44 -7.73
C ASP A 190 -4.10 8.20 -6.39
N TYR A 191 -3.03 8.17 -5.61
CA TYR A 191 -2.95 8.98 -4.39
C TYR A 191 -2.81 10.46 -4.68
N ILE A 192 -2.01 10.79 -5.71
CA ILE A 192 -1.74 12.17 -6.10
C ILE A 192 -3.02 12.82 -6.67
N ASP A 193 -3.73 12.10 -7.52
CA ASP A 193 -4.93 12.60 -8.21
C ASP A 193 -6.15 12.68 -7.27
N ASN A 194 -6.24 11.79 -6.28
CA ASN A 194 -7.38 11.74 -5.36
C ASN A 194 -7.19 12.53 -4.06
N ASN A 195 -6.06 13.24 -3.87
CA ASN A 195 -5.83 14.09 -2.69
C ASN A 195 -5.58 15.55 -3.10
N PRO A 196 -6.06 16.55 -2.33
CA PRO A 196 -5.74 17.95 -2.60
C PRO A 196 -4.23 18.21 -2.58
N ALA A 197 -3.72 18.96 -3.55
CA ALA A 197 -2.31 19.32 -3.64
C ALA A 197 -1.75 19.91 -2.33
N SER A 198 -2.50 20.80 -1.67
CA SER A 198 -2.08 21.40 -0.39
C SER A 198 -1.96 20.40 0.77
N LYS A 199 -2.72 19.29 0.74
CA LYS A 199 -2.57 18.20 1.70
C LYS A 199 -1.30 17.41 1.42
N LEU A 200 -1.08 17.06 0.15
CA LEU A 200 0.10 16.32 -0.28
C LEU A 200 1.39 17.11 -0.04
N GLU A 201 1.43 18.41 -0.32
CA GLU A 201 2.59 19.27 -0.03
C GLU A 201 2.96 19.31 1.46
N ARG A 202 1.95 19.20 2.34
CA ARG A 202 2.14 19.20 3.79
C ARG A 202 2.54 17.84 4.34
N GLU A 203 1.85 16.78 3.90
CA GLU A 203 1.88 15.46 4.54
C GLU A 203 2.64 14.39 3.73
N SER A 204 2.76 14.55 2.42
CA SER A 204 3.41 13.59 1.52
C SER A 204 4.19 14.27 0.37
N PRO A 205 5.11 15.19 0.69
CA PRO A 205 5.80 16.00 -0.31
C PRO A 205 6.70 15.19 -1.25
N CYS A 206 7.34 14.11 -0.77
CA CYS A 206 8.14 13.22 -1.62
C CYS A 206 7.27 12.40 -2.57
N LEU A 207 6.15 11.86 -2.11
CA LEU A 207 5.19 11.16 -2.99
C LEU A 207 4.66 12.09 -4.08
N MET A 208 4.29 13.32 -3.72
CA MET A 208 3.83 14.31 -4.70
C MET A 208 4.91 14.66 -5.72
N ARG A 209 6.17 14.81 -5.26
CA ARG A 209 7.28 15.15 -6.13
C ARG A 209 7.65 14.01 -7.08
N ILE A 210 7.57 12.74 -6.63
CA ILE A 210 7.98 11.59 -7.44
C ILE A 210 6.97 11.26 -8.55
N GLY A 211 5.68 11.49 -8.32
CA GLY A 211 4.63 11.19 -9.28
C GLY A 211 4.15 12.38 -10.10
N LYS A 212 4.74 13.57 -9.91
CA LYS A 212 4.50 14.70 -10.82
C LYS A 212 5.10 14.39 -12.19
N ASP A 213 4.23 14.10 -13.14
CA ASP A 213 4.42 14.54 -14.51
C ASP A 213 4.45 16.07 -14.50
N ASP A 214 5.32 16.70 -15.30
CA ASP A 214 5.45 18.16 -15.42
C ASP A 214 4.23 18.85 -16.09
N LEU A 215 3.01 18.46 -15.69
CA LEU A 215 1.72 18.98 -16.13
C LEU A 215 1.05 19.85 -15.06
N VAL A 216 1.80 20.73 -14.39
CA VAL A 216 1.24 22.01 -13.94
C VAL A 216 2.27 23.11 -14.22
N GLY A 217 2.48 23.35 -15.51
CA GLY A 217 2.93 24.65 -15.99
C GLY A 217 1.83 25.67 -15.73
N GLU A 218 1.80 26.20 -14.51
CA GLU A 218 1.36 27.54 -14.10
C GLU A 218 1.00 27.51 -12.61
N ARG A 219 1.78 28.23 -11.78
CA ARG A 219 1.52 28.62 -10.37
C ARG A 219 2.24 27.88 -9.23
N VAL A 220 3.24 27.03 -9.46
CA VAL A 220 4.15 26.62 -8.37
C VAL A 220 5.49 27.35 -8.53
N SER A 221 5.67 28.37 -7.70
CA SER A 221 6.89 29.08 -7.28
C SER A 221 8.13 29.07 -8.20
N LEU A 222 8.59 30.29 -8.54
CA LEU A 222 9.71 30.68 -9.41
C LEU A 222 11.13 30.24 -8.96
N LEU A 223 11.31 29.09 -8.31
CA LEU A 223 12.60 28.69 -7.75
C LEU A 223 13.13 27.32 -8.17
N ILE A 224 12.46 26.59 -9.07
CA ILE A 224 12.96 25.31 -9.59
C ILE A 224 13.41 25.50 -11.05
N PRO A 225 14.69 25.26 -11.39
CA PRO A 225 15.19 25.37 -12.77
C PRO A 225 14.41 24.44 -13.71
N ARG A 226 13.92 25.02 -14.81
CA ARG A 226 13.12 24.36 -15.87
C ARG A 226 13.97 23.47 -16.78
N CYS A 227 14.49 22.36 -16.27
CA CYS A 227 15.26 21.39 -17.06
C CYS A 227 14.94 19.91 -16.72
N LEU A 228 13.70 19.56 -16.34
CA LEU A 228 13.32 18.14 -16.18
C LEU A 228 12.46 17.62 -17.35
N PRO A 229 12.54 16.31 -17.69
CA PRO A 229 11.83 15.73 -18.82
C PRO A 229 10.30 15.72 -18.61
N THR A 230 9.55 15.83 -19.70
CA THR A 230 8.07 15.81 -19.79
C THR A 230 7.44 14.43 -19.53
N ALA A 231 8.13 13.51 -18.84
CA ALA A 231 7.69 12.15 -18.60
C ALA A 231 7.86 11.79 -17.12
N PRO A 232 7.03 10.88 -16.57
CA PRO A 232 7.00 10.70 -15.13
C PRO A 232 8.30 10.03 -14.72
N PHE A 233 8.86 10.52 -13.61
CA PHE A 233 10.11 10.03 -13.05
C PHE A 233 9.99 8.54 -12.69
N VAL A 234 8.81 8.13 -12.21
CA VAL A 234 8.43 6.75 -11.96
C VAL A 234 7.60 6.20 -13.12
N HIS A 235 8.05 5.07 -13.68
CA HIS A 235 7.23 4.27 -14.55
C HIS A 235 6.30 3.39 -13.72
N SER A 236 5.04 3.22 -14.16
CA SER A 236 4.03 2.42 -13.46
C SER A 236 3.36 1.44 -14.43
N ARG A 237 3.23 0.18 -13.99
CA ARG A 237 2.57 -0.90 -14.72
C ARG A 237 1.49 -1.50 -13.81
N PRO A 238 0.21 -1.06 -13.95
CA PRO A 238 -0.88 -1.59 -13.15
C PRO A 238 -1.04 -3.10 -13.33
N LEU A 239 -1.25 -3.81 -12.22
CA LEU A 239 -1.62 -5.22 -12.26
C LEU A 239 -3.07 -5.34 -12.75
N PRO A 240 -3.41 -6.41 -13.48
CA PRO A 240 -4.78 -6.73 -13.83
C PRO A 240 -5.63 -6.98 -12.58
N THR A 241 -6.95 -6.84 -12.68
CA THR A 241 -7.87 -7.20 -11.60
C THR A 241 -7.92 -8.71 -11.41
N SER A 242 -7.67 -9.18 -10.19
CA SER A 242 -7.87 -10.60 -9.84
C SER A 242 -9.35 -10.90 -9.65
N ARG A 243 -9.85 -11.98 -10.27
CA ARG A 243 -11.25 -12.42 -10.09
C ARG A 243 -11.51 -13.05 -8.71
N PRO A 244 -10.68 -13.98 -8.19
CA PRO A 244 -10.88 -14.52 -6.86
C PRO A 244 -10.57 -13.50 -5.76
N PHE A 245 -9.68 -12.53 -5.98
CA PHE A 245 -9.27 -11.57 -4.94
C PHE A 245 -9.31 -10.11 -5.43
N PRO A 246 -10.49 -9.58 -5.80
CA PRO A 246 -10.61 -8.27 -6.43
C PRO A 246 -10.17 -7.12 -5.50
N THR A 247 -10.31 -7.29 -4.19
CA THR A 247 -9.93 -6.30 -3.18
C THR A 247 -8.47 -6.42 -2.76
N ALA A 248 -7.87 -7.61 -2.81
CA ALA A 248 -6.51 -7.85 -2.32
C ALA A 248 -5.40 -7.27 -3.22
N PHE A 249 -5.73 -7.03 -4.49
CA PHE A 249 -4.79 -6.49 -5.48
C PHE A 249 -5.36 -5.24 -6.16
N SER A 250 -6.40 -4.63 -5.58
CA SER A 250 -7.03 -3.46 -6.20
C SER A 250 -6.03 -2.31 -6.25
N ASN A 251 -5.89 -1.71 -7.42
CA ASN A 251 -4.99 -0.58 -7.65
C ASN A 251 -3.51 -0.90 -7.30
N LEU A 252 -3.07 -2.14 -7.46
CA LEU A 252 -1.64 -2.48 -7.31
C LEU A 252 -0.92 -2.28 -8.65
N SER A 253 0.30 -1.78 -8.62
CA SER A 253 1.15 -1.59 -9.79
C SER A 253 2.61 -1.93 -9.49
N VAL A 254 3.33 -2.36 -10.53
CA VAL A 254 4.80 -2.43 -10.50
C VAL A 254 5.33 -1.06 -10.90
N GLN A 255 6.07 -0.40 -10.01
CA GLN A 255 6.54 0.97 -10.15
C GLN A 255 8.04 1.06 -9.89
N TYR A 256 8.75 1.86 -10.69
CA TYR A 256 10.20 2.03 -10.57
C TYR A 256 10.67 3.33 -11.19
N VAL A 257 11.78 3.84 -10.69
CA VAL A 257 12.49 4.97 -11.29
C VAL A 257 13.11 4.54 -12.62
N ARG A 258 12.91 5.33 -13.67
CA ARG A 258 13.57 5.08 -14.96
C ARG A 258 15.06 5.38 -14.86
N GLY A 259 15.89 4.53 -15.48
CA GLY A 259 17.33 4.82 -15.62
C GLY A 259 17.57 6.17 -16.31
N THR A 260 18.51 6.95 -15.77
CA THR A 260 18.73 8.35 -16.12
C THR A 260 19.00 8.63 -17.61
N PRO A 261 18.45 9.73 -18.15
CA PRO A 261 19.20 10.63 -19.04
C PRO A 261 20.29 11.34 -18.21
N LEU A 262 21.48 11.52 -18.79
CA LEU A 262 22.77 11.94 -18.20
C LEU A 262 22.84 13.25 -17.35
N SER A 263 21.72 13.89 -16.99
CA SER A 263 21.67 15.28 -16.49
C SER A 263 21.11 15.51 -15.08
N LEU A 264 20.77 14.46 -14.32
CA LEU A 264 20.03 14.56 -13.04
C LEU A 264 20.88 14.52 -11.76
N GLU A 265 22.21 14.45 -11.87
CA GLU A 265 23.11 14.32 -10.70
C GLU A 265 23.27 15.62 -9.89
N SER A 266 22.76 16.77 -10.34
CA SER A 266 22.89 18.05 -9.62
C SER A 266 21.59 18.86 -9.46
N ASP A 267 20.45 18.20 -9.21
CA ASP A 267 19.15 18.88 -9.12
C ASP A 267 18.62 19.02 -7.69
N ALA A 268 18.09 20.21 -7.39
CA ALA A 268 17.28 20.53 -6.18
C ALA A 268 16.05 19.62 -5.98
N PHE A 269 15.76 18.75 -6.95
CA PHE A 269 14.79 17.66 -6.84
C PHE A 269 15.13 16.69 -5.70
N TRP A 270 16.42 16.40 -5.52
CA TRP A 270 16.94 15.45 -4.52
C TRP A 270 17.10 16.05 -3.12
N ASP A 271 16.86 17.36 -2.98
CA ASP A 271 16.81 17.98 -1.66
C ASP A 271 15.61 17.43 -0.89
N VAL A 272 15.90 16.76 0.24
CA VAL A 272 14.87 16.20 1.12
C VAL A 272 13.92 17.32 1.53
N LEU A 273 12.63 17.12 1.26
CA LEU A 273 11.62 18.13 1.54
C LEU A 273 11.34 18.22 3.05
N PRO A 274 11.35 19.43 3.65
CA PRO A 274 10.87 19.61 5.01
C PRO A 274 9.36 19.35 5.05
N LEU A 275 8.91 18.64 6.08
CA LEU A 275 7.48 18.55 6.36
C LEU A 275 7.01 19.92 6.84
N GLN A 276 5.87 20.40 6.32
CA GLN A 276 5.27 21.59 6.88
C GLN A 276 4.65 21.25 8.25
N PRO A 277 4.80 22.12 9.27
CA PRO A 277 4.17 21.90 10.56
C PRO A 277 2.67 21.66 10.37
N SER A 278 2.16 20.57 10.93
CA SER A 278 0.71 20.35 11.00
C SER A 278 0.11 21.55 11.73
N CYS A 279 -0.80 22.25 11.06
CA CYS A 279 -1.57 23.29 11.71
C CYS A 279 -2.49 22.58 12.72
N GLU A 280 -2.06 22.50 13.98
CA GLU A 280 -2.92 22.16 15.12
C GLU A 280 -3.96 23.27 15.26
N ARG A 281 -5.00 23.21 14.43
CA ARG A 281 -6.27 23.89 14.63
C ARG A 281 -7.32 22.82 14.49
N ASP A 282 -7.69 22.26 15.64
CA ASP A 282 -9.07 21.93 16.03
C ASP A 282 -9.05 20.93 17.20
N MET A 283 -8.72 21.43 18.40
CA MET A 283 -9.24 20.93 19.68
C MET A 283 -9.17 22.07 20.72
N CYS A 284 -10.11 23.01 20.61
CA CYS A 284 -10.62 23.80 21.74
C CYS A 284 -12.12 23.49 21.86
#